data_AF-A0AAQ5XMP7-F1
#
_entry.id   AF-A0AAQ5XMP7-F1
#
_cell.length_a   1.000
_cell.length_b   1.000
_cell.length_c   1.000
_cell.angle_alpha   90.00
_cell.angle_beta   90.00
_cell.angle_gamma   90.00
#
_symmetry.space_group_name_H-M   'P 1'
#
loop_
_entity.id
_entity.type
_entity.pdbx_description
1 polymer ?
#
loop_
_entity_poly.entity_id
_entity_poly.type
_entity_poly.pdbx_seq_one_letter_code
_entity_poly.pdbx_strand_id
1 'polypeptide(L)'
;MTTEDTEILLITNMTFIFIWTLLCCCFTESRGQITVTQPGSVTSALGDSVTIRCSVNPKVTVGSSSGKDLLSWYQQRDGKTPKLLIYRVNERQSGIPDRFSGSGSQTDFTLTISGVQAEDAAVYYCQSYHYINSQRVF
;
A
#
# COMPACT_ATOMS: atom_id res chain seq x y z
N MET A 1 -8.70 54.03 30.27
CA MET A 1 -9.22 53.04 29.30
C MET A 1 -10.61 53.50 28.93
N THR A 2 -10.79 53.99 27.71
CA THR A 2 -12.06 54.51 27.21
C THR A 2 -12.92 53.35 26.68
N THR A 3 -14.23 53.56 26.55
CA THR A 3 -15.15 52.56 26.00
C THR A 3 -14.74 52.13 24.58
N GLU A 4 -14.14 53.03 23.81
CA GLU A 4 -13.62 52.77 22.46
C GLU A 4 -12.42 51.80 22.49
N ASP A 5 -11.52 51.93 23.48
CA ASP A 5 -10.38 51.02 23.65
C ASP A 5 -10.85 49.58 23.95
N THR A 6 -11.90 49.43 24.77
CA THR A 6 -12.46 48.11 25.11
C THR A 6 -13.18 47.46 23.93
N GLU A 7 -13.91 48.24 23.13
CA GLU A 7 -14.59 47.74 21.91
C GLU A 7 -13.56 47.30 20.86
N ILE A 8 -12.49 48.07 20.63
CA ILE A 8 -11.40 47.71 19.72
C ILE A 8 -10.70 46.42 20.17
N LEU A 9 -10.45 46.27 21.47
CA LEU A 9 -9.84 45.06 22.04
C LEU A 9 -10.75 43.83 21.88
N LEU A 10 -12.07 43.99 22.05
CA LEU A 10 -13.04 42.92 21.83
C LEU A 10 -13.09 42.51 20.35
N ILE A 11 -13.17 43.48 19.43
CA ILE A 11 -13.22 43.23 17.98
C ILE A 11 -11.94 42.53 17.51
N THR A 12 -10.76 42.98 17.94
CA THR A 12 -9.48 42.35 17.58
C THR A 12 -9.36 40.92 18.11
N ASN A 13 -9.74 40.67 19.36
CA ASN A 13 -9.76 39.29 19.90
C ASN A 13 -10.73 38.39 19.15
N MET A 14 -11.93 38.89 18.81
CA MET A 14 -12.91 38.13 18.03
C MET A 14 -12.39 37.81 16.63
N THR A 15 -11.80 38.77 15.91
CA THR A 15 -11.25 38.52 14.57
C THR A 15 -10.06 37.56 14.60
N PHE A 16 -9.17 37.63 15.61
CA PHE A 16 -8.12 36.63 15.79
C PHE A 16 -8.70 35.22 16.02
N ILE A 17 -9.70 35.07 16.88
CA ILE A 17 -10.35 33.76 17.12
C ILE A 17 -10.98 33.22 15.84
N PHE A 18 -11.68 34.06 15.07
CA PHE A 18 -12.30 33.65 13.80
C PHE A 18 -11.23 33.24 12.76
N ILE A 19 -10.14 34.00 12.63
CA ILE A 19 -9.03 33.68 11.72
C ILE A 19 -8.38 32.35 12.13
N TRP A 20 -8.11 32.14 13.42
CA TRP A 20 -7.55 30.88 13.93
C TRP A 20 -8.50 29.68 13.73
N THR A 21 -9.81 29.89 13.87
CA THR A 21 -10.82 28.84 13.67
C THR A 21 -10.97 28.48 12.19
N LEU A 22 -11.03 29.48 11.29
CA LEU A 22 -11.03 29.30 9.84
C LEU A 22 -9.75 28.63 9.33
N LEU A 23 -8.59 29.03 9.86
CA LEU A 23 -7.31 28.41 9.52
C LEU A 23 -7.27 26.94 9.98
N CYS A 24 -7.81 26.61 11.15
CA CYS A 24 -7.89 25.24 11.67
C CYS A 24 -8.83 24.34 10.85
N CYS A 25 -9.96 24.87 10.37
CA CYS A 25 -10.92 24.13 9.55
C CYS A 25 -10.42 23.81 8.13
N CYS A 26 -9.42 24.53 7.61
CA CYS A 26 -8.87 24.29 6.27
C CYS A 26 -7.84 23.13 6.19
N PHE A 27 -7.45 22.54 7.32
CA PHE A 27 -6.44 21.46 7.36
C PHE A 27 -7.00 20.05 7.50
N THR A 28 -8.32 19.85 7.50
CA THR A 28 -8.91 18.51 7.67
C THR A 28 -9.19 17.81 6.35
N GLU A 29 -8.14 17.59 5.55
CA GLU A 29 -8.14 16.54 4.53
C GLU A 29 -6.91 15.63 4.70
N SER A 30 -6.88 14.86 5.79
CA SER A 30 -5.94 13.75 5.92
C SER A 30 -6.44 12.60 5.05
N ARG A 31 -6.00 12.56 3.78
CA ARG A 31 -6.14 11.36 2.96
C ARG A 31 -5.13 10.34 3.49
N GLY A 32 -5.62 9.26 4.08
CA GLY A 32 -4.76 8.17 4.56
C GLY A 32 -3.81 7.71 3.44
N GLN A 33 -2.50 7.82 3.68
CA GLN A 33 -1.49 7.43 2.70
C GLN A 33 -1.40 5.90 2.62
N ILE A 34 -1.49 5.36 1.40
CA ILE A 34 -1.19 3.96 1.13
C ILE A 34 0.32 3.84 0.90
N THR A 35 0.95 2.92 1.61
CA THR A 35 2.37 2.62 1.50
C THR A 35 2.56 1.12 1.28
N VAL A 36 3.44 0.79 0.34
CA VAL A 36 3.88 -0.58 0.05
C VAL A 36 5.39 -0.63 0.23
N THR A 37 5.86 -1.55 1.07
CA THR A 37 7.27 -1.69 1.44
C THR A 37 7.76 -3.09 1.08
N GLN A 38 8.83 -3.14 0.28
CA GLN A 38 9.52 -4.36 -0.13
C GLN A 38 11.02 -4.25 0.16
N PRO A 39 11.74 -5.38 0.36
CA PRO A 39 13.20 -5.34 0.43
C PRO A 39 13.76 -4.87 -0.92
N GLY A 40 14.83 -4.07 -0.88
CA GLY A 40 15.46 -3.55 -2.12
C GLY A 40 16.08 -4.63 -3.00
N SER A 41 16.57 -5.72 -2.40
CA SER A 41 17.06 -6.90 -3.11
C SER A 41 17.01 -8.13 -2.19
N VAL A 42 16.83 -9.30 -2.80
CA VAL A 42 16.95 -10.60 -2.13
C VAL A 42 17.74 -11.52 -3.05
N THR A 43 18.69 -12.26 -2.50
CA THR A 43 19.55 -13.19 -3.24
C THR A 43 19.35 -14.61 -2.73
N SER A 44 19.48 -15.59 -3.63
CA SER A 44 19.41 -17.02 -3.31
C SER A 44 20.27 -17.81 -4.30
N ALA A 45 20.75 -18.99 -3.89
CA ALA A 45 21.44 -19.88 -4.79
C ALA A 45 20.45 -20.63 -5.70
N LEU A 46 20.94 -21.13 -6.84
CA LEU A 46 20.12 -21.98 -7.70
C LEU A 46 19.72 -23.26 -6.98
N GLY A 47 18.45 -23.64 -7.07
CA GLY A 47 17.87 -24.81 -6.40
C GLY A 47 17.41 -24.55 -4.96
N ASP A 48 17.84 -23.46 -4.33
CA ASP A 48 17.37 -23.08 -2.99
C ASP A 48 15.98 -22.45 -3.03
N SER A 49 15.42 -22.17 -1.85
CA SER A 49 14.18 -21.41 -1.72
C SER A 49 14.48 -19.96 -1.32
N VAL A 50 13.70 -19.03 -1.87
CA VAL A 50 13.76 -17.60 -1.52
C VAL A 50 12.37 -17.10 -1.13
N THR A 51 12.31 -16.19 -0.17
CA THR A 51 11.06 -15.53 0.24
C THR A 51 11.20 -14.03 0.14
N ILE A 52 10.31 -13.40 -0.61
CA ILE A 52 10.21 -11.95 -0.80
C ILE A 52 9.06 -11.45 0.05
N ARG A 53 9.31 -10.45 0.89
CA ARG A 53 8.32 -9.85 1.80
C ARG A 53 7.71 -8.59 1.19
N CYS A 54 6.45 -8.33 1.54
CA CYS A 54 5.72 -7.11 1.20
C CYS A 54 4.88 -6.71 2.41
N SER A 55 5.10 -5.49 2.92
CA SER A 55 4.27 -4.90 3.96
C SER A 55 3.48 -3.74 3.37
N VAL A 56 2.19 -3.69 3.68
CA VAL A 56 1.22 -2.73 3.16
C VAL A 56 0.54 -2.04 4.34
N ASN A 57 0.38 -0.72 4.25
CA ASN A 57 -0.41 0.06 5.20
C ASN A 57 -1.24 1.10 4.44
N PRO A 58 -2.54 1.25 4.70
CA PRO A 58 -3.38 0.47 5.62
C PRO A 58 -3.58 -0.98 5.14
N LYS A 59 -4.31 -1.80 5.91
CA LYS A 59 -4.64 -3.18 5.52
C LYS A 59 -5.33 -3.24 4.14
N VAL A 60 -5.05 -4.32 3.42
CA VAL A 60 -5.60 -4.59 2.07
C VAL A 60 -7.12 -4.82 2.16
N THR A 61 -7.84 -4.47 1.08
CA THR A 61 -9.28 -4.74 0.99
C THR A 61 -9.55 -6.21 0.71
N VAL A 62 -10.52 -6.78 1.43
CA VAL A 62 -10.97 -8.16 1.22
C VAL A 62 -12.01 -8.21 0.09
N GLY A 63 -11.81 -9.10 -0.88
CA GLY A 63 -12.78 -9.33 -1.94
C GLY A 63 -14.04 -10.01 -1.42
N SER A 64 -15.20 -9.40 -1.60
CA SER A 64 -16.48 -9.92 -1.09
C SER A 64 -16.83 -11.32 -1.59
N SER A 65 -16.44 -11.66 -2.82
CA SER A 65 -16.70 -12.98 -3.42
C SER A 65 -15.69 -14.05 -2.98
N SER A 66 -14.43 -13.68 -2.75
CA SER A 66 -13.35 -14.64 -2.42
C SER A 66 -13.13 -14.81 -0.92
N GLY A 67 -13.48 -13.80 -0.12
CA GLY A 67 -13.09 -13.73 1.29
C GLY A 67 -11.59 -13.57 1.50
N LYS A 68 -10.83 -13.18 0.46
CA LYS A 68 -9.37 -13.04 0.49
C LYS A 68 -8.94 -11.60 0.26
N ASP A 69 -7.80 -11.23 0.84
CA ASP A 69 -7.15 -9.96 0.55
C ASP A 69 -6.82 -9.84 -0.94
N LEU A 70 -7.08 -8.67 -1.51
CA LEU A 70 -6.86 -8.37 -2.91
C LEU A 70 -5.42 -7.90 -3.13
N LEU A 71 -4.46 -8.81 -2.87
CA LEU A 71 -3.04 -8.63 -3.16
C LEU A 71 -2.60 -9.52 -4.32
N SER A 72 -1.75 -8.99 -5.19
CA SER A 72 -1.18 -9.70 -6.33
C SER A 72 0.34 -9.54 -6.39
N TRP A 73 1.02 -10.56 -6.92
CA TRP A 73 2.45 -10.60 -7.17
C TRP A 73 2.73 -10.62 -8.67
N TYR A 74 3.65 -9.75 -9.10
CA TYR A 74 4.10 -9.65 -10.48
C TYR A 74 5.61 -9.88 -10.57
N GLN A 75 6.04 -10.49 -11.67
CA GLN A 75 7.44 -10.63 -12.04
C GLN A 75 7.71 -9.82 -13.30
N GLN A 76 8.74 -8.98 -13.26
CA GLN A 76 9.23 -8.25 -14.41
C GLN A 76 10.68 -8.64 -14.70
N ARG A 77 10.88 -9.31 -15.83
CA ARG A 77 12.22 -9.56 -16.39
C ARG A 77 12.68 -8.34 -17.18
N ASP A 78 13.99 -8.18 -17.33
CA ASP A 78 14.59 -7.05 -18.03
C ASP A 78 13.99 -6.86 -19.44
N GLY A 79 13.53 -5.64 -19.71
CA GLY A 79 12.91 -5.28 -21.00
C GLY A 79 11.57 -5.96 -21.29
N LYS A 80 10.96 -6.66 -20.31
CA LYS A 80 9.64 -7.28 -20.44
C LYS A 80 8.60 -6.52 -19.61
N THR A 81 7.33 -6.71 -19.97
CA THR A 81 6.21 -6.22 -19.18
C THR A 81 6.03 -7.06 -17.92
N PRO A 82 5.55 -6.48 -16.80
CA PRO A 82 5.20 -7.25 -15.61
C PRO A 82 4.20 -8.39 -15.93
N LYS A 83 4.51 -9.60 -15.50
CA LYS A 83 3.68 -10.80 -15.63
C LYS A 83 3.07 -11.16 -14.28
N LEU A 84 1.76 -11.38 -14.24
CA LEU A 84 1.07 -11.82 -13.03
C LEU A 84 1.50 -13.24 -12.65
N LEU A 85 1.92 -13.42 -11.40
CA LEU A 85 2.29 -14.72 -10.81
C LEU A 85 1.18 -15.27 -9.93
N ILE A 86 0.81 -14.52 -8.90
CA ILE A 86 -0.16 -14.87 -7.87
C ILE A 86 -1.15 -13.73 -7.73
N TYR A 87 -2.43 -14.03 -7.57
CA TYR A 87 -3.48 -13.06 -7.23
C TYR A 87 -4.27 -13.56 -6.02
N ARG A 88 -5.02 -12.67 -5.37
CA ARG A 88 -5.82 -13.00 -4.17
C ARG A 88 -5.01 -13.76 -3.11
N VAL A 89 -3.83 -13.23 -2.79
CA VAL A 89 -2.84 -13.78 -1.84
C VAL A 89 -2.15 -15.06 -2.29
N ASN A 90 -2.90 -16.11 -2.64
CA ASN A 90 -2.37 -17.45 -2.85
C ASN A 90 -2.93 -18.17 -4.09
N GLU A 91 -3.71 -17.51 -4.94
CA GLU A 91 -4.21 -18.08 -6.18
C GLU A 91 -3.18 -17.89 -7.28
N ARG A 92 -2.56 -18.99 -7.70
CA ARG A 92 -1.54 -18.96 -8.76
C ARG A 92 -2.19 -18.80 -10.13
N GLN A 93 -1.66 -17.88 -10.93
CA GLN A 93 -2.12 -17.68 -12.30
C GLN A 93 -1.82 -18.92 -13.16
N SER A 94 -2.71 -19.22 -14.12
CA SER A 94 -2.53 -20.37 -15.01
C SER A 94 -1.21 -20.29 -15.79
N GLY A 95 -0.52 -21.42 -15.93
CA GLY A 95 0.79 -21.51 -16.60
C GLY A 95 1.98 -20.96 -15.80
N ILE A 96 1.78 -20.58 -14.53
CA ILE A 96 2.89 -20.27 -13.61
C ILE A 96 3.37 -21.55 -12.94
N PRO A 97 4.70 -21.81 -12.89
CA PRO A 97 5.27 -22.99 -12.25
C PRO A 97 4.84 -23.15 -10.80
N ASP A 98 4.76 -24.39 -10.35
CA ASP A 98 4.24 -24.73 -9.02
C ASP A 98 5.13 -24.28 -7.86
N ARG A 99 6.41 -24.08 -8.16
CA ARG A 99 7.42 -23.53 -7.25
C ARG A 99 7.13 -22.12 -6.73
N PHE A 100 6.24 -21.36 -7.39
CA PHE A 100 5.76 -20.07 -6.90
C PHE A 100 4.55 -20.23 -5.99
N SER A 101 4.62 -19.63 -4.80
CA SER A 101 3.54 -19.63 -3.81
C SER A 101 3.45 -18.29 -3.10
N GLY A 102 2.22 -17.83 -2.82
CA GLY A 102 1.97 -16.61 -2.06
C GLY A 102 1.29 -16.91 -0.73
N SER A 103 1.57 -16.10 0.29
CA SER A 103 0.96 -16.20 1.62
C SER A 103 0.89 -14.84 2.32
N GLY A 104 0.22 -14.80 3.48
CA GLY A 104 0.08 -13.61 4.30
C GLY A 104 -1.37 -13.15 4.46
N SER A 105 -1.56 -12.03 5.14
CA SER A 105 -2.88 -11.43 5.36
C SER A 105 -2.76 -9.99 5.83
N GLN A 106 -3.82 -9.21 5.61
CA GLN A 106 -4.02 -7.85 6.09
C GLN A 106 -2.93 -6.87 5.61
N THR A 107 -1.80 -6.85 6.30
CA THR A 107 -0.68 -5.90 6.08
C THR A 107 0.58 -6.59 5.65
N ASP A 108 0.74 -7.89 5.88
CA ASP A 108 2.03 -8.58 5.68
C ASP A 108 1.87 -9.79 4.78
N PHE A 109 2.60 -9.78 3.68
CA PHE A 109 2.50 -10.75 2.59
C PHE A 109 3.86 -11.23 2.14
N THR A 110 3.90 -12.44 1.60
CA THR A 110 5.12 -13.05 1.10
C THR A 110 4.90 -13.77 -0.23
N LEU A 111 5.92 -13.75 -1.07
CA LEU A 111 6.07 -14.62 -2.24
C LEU A 111 7.25 -15.55 -1.97
N THR A 112 7.01 -16.85 -2.00
CA THR A 112 8.04 -17.87 -1.89
C THR A 112 8.25 -18.53 -3.25
N ILE A 113 9.51 -18.62 -3.66
CA ILE A 113 9.95 -19.37 -4.84
C ILE A 113 10.83 -20.49 -4.32
N SER A 114 10.36 -21.74 -4.44
CA SER A 114 11.19 -22.91 -4.15
C SER A 114 12.01 -23.30 -5.38
N GLY A 115 13.17 -23.94 -5.22
CA GLY A 115 13.94 -24.41 -6.36
C GLY A 115 14.29 -23.30 -7.36
N VAL A 116 14.85 -22.19 -6.87
CA VAL A 116 15.16 -20.98 -7.67
C VAL A 116 15.94 -21.34 -8.92
N GLN A 117 15.52 -20.79 -10.06
CA GLN A 117 16.11 -21.04 -11.36
C GLN A 117 16.74 -19.75 -11.92
N ALA A 118 17.61 -19.87 -12.92
CA ALA A 118 18.32 -18.71 -13.48
C ALA A 118 17.35 -17.68 -14.08
N GLU A 119 16.23 -18.15 -14.65
CA GLU A 119 15.17 -17.32 -15.20
C GLU A 119 14.29 -16.62 -14.14
N ASP A 120 14.49 -16.92 -12.87
CA ASP A 120 13.79 -16.25 -11.76
C ASP A 120 14.50 -14.96 -11.32
N ALA A 121 15.67 -14.65 -11.91
CA ALA A 121 16.32 -13.34 -11.79
C ALA A 121 15.45 -12.26 -12.46
N ALA A 122 14.78 -11.45 -11.65
CA ALA A 122 13.79 -10.47 -12.08
C ALA A 122 13.49 -9.45 -10.96
N VAL A 123 12.80 -8.37 -11.30
CA VAL A 123 12.17 -7.49 -10.31
C VAL A 123 10.78 -8.03 -9.96
N TYR A 124 10.45 -8.06 -8.68
CA TYR A 124 9.16 -8.54 -8.18
C TYR A 124 8.39 -7.41 -7.52
N TYR A 125 7.12 -7.27 -7.90
CA TYR A 125 6.24 -6.23 -7.36
C TYR A 125 5.07 -6.88 -6.63
N CYS A 126 4.80 -6.41 -5.42
CA CYS A 126 3.50 -6.62 -4.80
C CYS A 126 2.58 -5.43 -5.11
N GLN A 127 1.34 -5.72 -5.49
CA GLN A 127 0.30 -4.73 -5.73
C GLN A 127 -0.85 -5.01 -4.76
N SER A 128 -1.30 -3.98 -4.06
CA SER A 128 -2.40 -4.05 -3.10
C SER A 128 -3.59 -3.24 -3.56
N TYR A 129 -4.77 -3.85 -3.58
CA TYR A 129 -6.00 -3.13 -3.86
C TYR A 129 -6.63 -2.57 -2.58
N HIS A 130 -6.99 -1.30 -2.63
CA HIS A 130 -7.71 -0.60 -1.57
C HIS A 130 -8.98 0.05 -2.10
N TYR A 131 -10.07 -0.07 -1.33
CA TYR A 131 -11.30 0.68 -1.55
C TYR A 131 -11.52 1.67 -0.40
N ILE A 132 -11.13 2.92 -0.59
CA ILE A 132 -11.12 3.96 0.45
C ILE A 132 -11.96 5.15 -0.03
N ASN A 133 -12.88 5.65 0.78
CA ASN A 133 -13.73 6.81 0.46
C ASN A 133 -14.42 6.68 -0.92
N SER A 134 -14.92 5.48 -1.22
CA SER A 134 -15.54 5.13 -2.50
C SER A 134 -14.62 5.14 -3.74
N GLN A 135 -13.30 5.20 -3.54
CA GLN A 135 -12.30 5.20 -4.61
C GLN A 135 -11.49 3.89 -4.61
N ARG A 136 -11.13 3.44 -5.81
CA ARG A 136 -10.24 2.28 -6.01
C ARG A 136 -8.81 2.76 -6.13
N VAL A 137 -7.91 2.20 -5.33
CA VAL A 137 -6.47 2.50 -5.34
C VAL A 137 -5.68 1.20 -5.45
N PHE A 138 -4.58 1.22 -6.22
CA PHE A 138 -3.74 0.08 -6.55
C PHE A 138 -2.26 0.40 -6.33
#